data_AF-A0A7C4CRL9-F1
#
_entry.id   AF-A0A7C4CRL9-F1
#
_cell.length_a   1.000
_cell.length_b   1.000
_cell.length_c   1.000
_cell.angle_alpha   90.00
_cell.angle_beta   90.00
_cell.angle_gamma   90.00
#
_symmetry.space_group_name_H-M   'P 1'
#
loop_
_entity.id
_entity.type
_entity.pdbx_description
1 polymer ?
#
loop_
_entity_poly.entity_id
_entity_poly.type
_entity_poly.pdbx_seq_one_letter_code
_entity_poly.pdbx_strand_id
1 'polypeptide(L)'
;MLPGVAEGDYFIYKFYTLWVSTSNASAPAEVQSLNQTERIKVMVTYVGGPFVVMNITRYFKNETVCWTQAMVHILNGTGNGFGLIIAPNLKPNDFAYPWGFQSGTAFKIMDSVIKKYAFGQREVLHAMVNQTGYDAYAYISHEMYYDRKTGVMLEWRTEQIPYADPTSKIVLVWEIVEFNVKGTGPSDGVVQLNEQEKLNNSILMITAVLSISIITVLLIYVRRKRVSLLRR
;
A
#
# COMPACT_ATOMS: atom_id res chain seq x y z
N MET A 1 -4.87 -8.97 -17.78
CA MET A 1 -5.59 -8.78 -16.50
C MET A 1 -5.66 -7.29 -16.24
N LEU A 2 -6.86 -6.76 -16.00
CA LEU A 2 -7.09 -5.34 -15.76
C LEU A 2 -7.41 -5.11 -14.27
N PRO A 3 -7.09 -3.93 -13.71
CA PRO A 3 -7.51 -3.55 -12.37
C PRO A 3 -9.04 -3.53 -12.23
N GLY A 4 -9.54 -3.81 -11.03
CA GLY A 4 -10.97 -3.73 -10.70
C GLY A 4 -11.43 -2.32 -10.28
N VAL A 5 -10.62 -1.30 -10.55
CA VAL A 5 -10.84 0.11 -10.24
C VAL A 5 -10.80 0.95 -11.52
N ALA A 6 -11.38 2.15 -11.46
CA ALA A 6 -11.40 3.14 -12.52
C ALA A 6 -10.89 4.50 -12.01
N GLU A 7 -10.55 5.40 -12.94
CA GLU A 7 -10.25 6.79 -12.60
C GLU A 7 -11.42 7.46 -11.88
N GLY A 8 -11.12 8.17 -10.79
CA GLY A 8 -12.10 8.81 -9.93
C GLY A 8 -12.65 7.93 -8.81
N ASP A 9 -12.36 6.62 -8.80
CA ASP A 9 -12.63 5.77 -7.63
C ASP A 9 -11.76 6.21 -6.46
N TYR A 10 -12.31 6.12 -5.24
CA TYR A 10 -11.54 6.41 -4.03
C TYR A 10 -11.97 5.55 -2.85
N PHE A 11 -11.07 5.47 -1.89
CA PHE A 11 -11.28 4.74 -0.66
C PHE A 11 -10.54 5.41 0.49
N ILE A 12 -11.11 5.32 1.70
CA ILE A 12 -10.58 5.97 2.90
C ILE A 12 -10.35 4.92 3.97
N TYR A 13 -9.16 4.98 4.58
CA TYR A 13 -8.77 4.15 5.70
C TYR A 13 -8.67 4.97 6.98
N LYS A 14 -9.10 4.37 8.08
CA LYS A 14 -8.55 4.68 9.39
C LYS A 14 -7.16 4.05 9.47
N PHE A 15 -6.21 4.80 10.02
CA PHE A 15 -4.86 4.33 10.24
C PHE A 15 -4.45 4.58 11.68
N TYR A 16 -3.83 3.60 12.31
CA TYR A 16 -3.26 3.76 13.64
C TYR A 16 -2.06 2.86 13.83
N THR A 17 -1.23 3.22 14.80
CA THR A 17 -0.05 2.45 15.20
C THR A 17 -0.15 2.09 16.67
N LEU A 18 0.28 0.87 17.00
CA LEU A 18 0.46 0.40 18.35
C LEU A 18 1.92 0.07 18.56
N TRP A 19 2.42 0.35 19.75
CA TRP A 19 3.71 -0.13 20.20
C TRP A 19 3.53 -0.85 21.53
N VAL A 20 4.03 -2.07 21.59
CA VAL A 20 3.97 -2.92 22.78
C VAL A 20 5.40 -3.26 23.15
N SER A 21 5.74 -3.13 24.43
CA SER A 21 7.05 -3.50 24.96
C SER A 21 6.88 -4.11 26.33
N THR A 22 7.75 -5.07 26.67
CA THR A 22 7.84 -5.59 28.04
C THR A 22 8.70 -4.72 28.95
N SER A 23 9.40 -3.72 28.41
CA SER A 23 10.15 -2.73 29.17
C SER A 23 9.33 -1.46 29.41
N ASN A 24 9.65 -0.69 30.46
CA ASN A 24 9.04 0.61 30.74
C ASN A 24 9.53 1.73 29.79
N ALA A 25 10.00 1.38 28.59
CA ALA A 25 10.44 2.36 27.61
C ALA A 25 9.24 3.13 27.01
N SER A 26 9.52 4.30 26.44
CA SER A 26 8.53 5.03 25.65
C SER A 26 8.51 4.56 24.21
N ALA A 27 7.36 4.70 23.55
CA ALA A 27 7.25 4.35 22.13
C ALA A 27 8.23 5.18 21.28
N PRO A 28 8.85 4.60 20.23
CA PRO A 28 9.72 5.34 19.33
C PRO A 28 9.04 6.57 18.73
N ALA A 29 9.79 7.64 18.50
CA ALA A 29 9.27 8.91 17.98
C ALA A 29 8.57 8.73 16.62
N GLU A 30 9.06 7.81 15.77
CA GLU A 30 8.42 7.48 14.51
C GLU A 30 7.02 6.90 14.70
N VAL A 31 6.83 6.02 15.69
CA VAL A 31 5.51 5.45 16.01
C VAL A 31 4.57 6.54 16.51
N GLN A 32 5.06 7.43 17.38
CA GLN A 32 4.27 8.56 17.89
C GLN A 32 3.85 9.51 16.76
N SER A 33 4.75 9.76 15.79
CA SER A 33 4.48 10.59 14.61
C SER A 33 3.46 9.93 13.68
N LEU A 34 3.59 8.63 13.41
CA LEU A 34 2.59 7.88 12.63
C LEU A 34 1.21 7.92 13.28
N ASN A 35 1.15 7.87 14.61
CA ASN A 35 -0.10 7.94 15.36
C ASN A 35 -0.76 9.34 15.33
N GLN A 36 -0.12 10.36 14.73
CA GLN A 36 -0.75 11.64 14.41
C GLN A 36 -1.62 11.57 13.16
N THR A 37 -1.50 10.52 12.34
CA THR A 37 -2.38 10.32 11.20
C THR A 37 -3.77 9.93 11.69
N GLU A 38 -4.80 10.64 11.23
CA GLU A 38 -6.20 10.38 11.54
C GLU A 38 -6.82 9.43 10.50
N ARG A 39 -6.62 9.75 9.21
CA ARG A 39 -7.14 8.98 8.10
C ARG A 39 -6.28 9.13 6.85
N ILE A 40 -6.41 8.16 5.94
CA ILE A 40 -5.70 8.13 4.66
C ILE A 40 -6.73 7.95 3.56
N LYS A 41 -6.77 8.90 2.62
CA LYS A 41 -7.57 8.79 1.39
C LYS A 41 -6.68 8.37 0.24
N VAL A 42 -7.12 7.39 -0.54
CA VAL A 42 -6.48 6.98 -1.78
C VAL A 42 -7.48 7.26 -2.91
N MET A 43 -7.05 8.04 -3.89
CA MET A 43 -7.82 8.41 -5.08
C MET A 43 -7.13 7.82 -6.31
N VAL A 44 -7.84 7.05 -7.11
CA VAL A 44 -7.32 6.54 -8.39
C VAL A 44 -7.36 7.68 -9.42
N THR A 45 -6.20 8.07 -9.92
CA THR A 45 -6.06 9.19 -10.85
C THR A 45 -5.83 8.76 -12.29
N TYR A 46 -5.41 7.51 -12.52
CA TYR A 46 -5.23 6.96 -13.85
C TYR A 46 -5.20 5.43 -13.80
N VAL A 47 -5.80 4.79 -14.80
CA VAL A 47 -5.71 3.35 -15.05
C VAL A 47 -5.31 3.12 -16.50
N GLY A 48 -4.20 2.41 -16.71
CA GLY A 48 -3.66 2.14 -18.05
C GLY A 48 -3.14 0.71 -18.16
N GLY A 49 -3.91 -0.18 -18.78
CA GLY A 49 -3.56 -1.60 -18.82
C GLY A 49 -3.47 -2.18 -17.40
N PRO A 50 -2.34 -2.80 -17.00
CA PRO A 50 -2.14 -3.29 -15.63
C PRO A 50 -1.63 -2.23 -14.64
N PHE A 51 -1.49 -0.97 -15.06
CA PHE A 51 -0.98 0.11 -14.22
C PHE A 51 -2.12 0.89 -13.57
N VAL A 52 -1.97 1.17 -12.27
CA VAL A 52 -2.84 2.08 -11.52
C VAL A 52 -1.99 3.17 -10.90
N VAL A 53 -2.38 4.43 -11.10
CA VAL A 53 -1.78 5.60 -10.44
C VAL A 53 -2.80 6.16 -9.46
N MET A 54 -2.31 6.56 -8.30
CA MET A 54 -3.12 7.01 -7.18
C MET A 54 -2.53 8.26 -6.54
N ASN A 55 -3.38 9.12 -6.00
CA ASN A 55 -2.98 10.12 -5.01
C ASN A 55 -3.35 9.61 -3.61
N ILE A 56 -2.36 9.56 -2.73
CA ILE A 56 -2.53 9.19 -1.33
C ILE A 56 -2.44 10.45 -0.49
N THR A 57 -3.55 10.83 0.14
CA THR A 57 -3.67 11.99 1.02
C THR A 57 -3.76 11.53 2.46
N ARG A 58 -2.85 11.99 3.33
CA ARG A 58 -2.89 11.76 4.77
C ARG A 58 -3.44 13.00 5.46
N TYR A 59 -4.41 12.78 6.32
CA TYR A 59 -4.99 13.80 7.20
C TYR A 59 -4.46 13.55 8.61
N PHE A 60 -3.90 14.57 9.23
CA PHE A 60 -3.35 14.48 10.58
C PHE A 60 -4.32 15.09 11.60
N LYS A 61 -4.22 14.67 12.87
CA LYS A 61 -5.05 15.13 14.00
C LYS A 61 -4.95 16.63 14.27
N ASN A 62 -3.89 17.28 13.81
CA ASN A 62 -3.70 18.72 13.87
C ASN A 62 -4.25 19.45 12.62
N GLU A 63 -5.13 18.79 11.87
CA GLU A 63 -5.78 19.29 10.64
C GLU A 63 -4.83 19.54 9.46
N THR A 64 -3.53 19.27 9.61
CA THR A 64 -2.60 19.34 8.47
C THR A 64 -2.83 18.20 7.50
N VAL A 65 -2.46 18.43 6.25
CA VAL A 65 -2.64 17.47 5.16
C VAL A 65 -1.34 17.35 4.37
N CYS A 66 -0.96 16.13 4.02
CA CYS A 66 0.07 15.89 3.02
C CYS A 66 -0.45 14.92 1.96
N TRP A 67 0.07 15.05 0.74
CA TRP A 67 -0.26 14.13 -0.33
C TRP A 67 1.00 13.63 -1.02
N THR A 68 0.91 12.43 -1.58
CA THR A 68 1.95 11.82 -2.40
C THR A 68 1.31 11.07 -3.55
N GLN A 69 1.98 11.01 -4.69
CA GLN A 69 1.58 10.17 -5.79
C GLN A 69 2.16 8.77 -5.60
N ALA A 70 1.34 7.76 -5.84
CA ALA A 70 1.72 6.36 -5.83
C ALA A 70 1.33 5.67 -7.12
N MET A 71 2.03 4.60 -7.47
CA MET A 71 1.65 3.73 -8.57
C MET A 71 1.87 2.26 -8.22
N VAL A 72 1.12 1.38 -8.88
CA VAL A 72 1.29 -0.07 -8.77
C VAL A 72 1.02 -0.73 -10.12
N HIS A 73 1.87 -1.68 -10.49
CA HIS A 73 1.66 -2.56 -11.62
C HIS A 73 1.08 -3.90 -11.13
N ILE A 74 -0.20 -4.17 -11.38
CA ILE A 74 -0.94 -5.27 -10.71
C ILE A 74 -0.45 -6.69 -11.07
N LEU A 75 0.38 -6.83 -12.12
CA LEU A 75 0.99 -8.12 -12.45
C LEU A 75 2.30 -8.43 -11.71
N ASN A 76 3.11 -7.45 -11.34
CA ASN A 76 4.42 -7.69 -10.70
C ASN A 76 4.61 -6.97 -9.36
N GLY A 77 3.67 -6.12 -8.96
CA GLY A 77 3.72 -5.40 -7.68
C GLY A 77 4.72 -4.25 -7.67
N THR A 78 5.33 -3.90 -8.80
CA THR A 78 6.29 -2.79 -8.84
C THR A 78 5.57 -1.46 -8.60
N GLY A 79 6.15 -0.63 -7.74
CA GLY A 79 5.69 0.72 -7.41
C GLY A 79 5.50 0.94 -5.92
N ASN A 80 5.40 2.21 -5.50
CA ASN A 80 5.22 2.61 -4.11
C ASN A 80 3.77 2.47 -3.61
N GLY A 81 2.83 2.09 -4.48
CA GLY A 81 1.46 1.70 -4.13
C GLY A 81 1.27 0.18 -3.94
N PHE A 82 2.37 -0.58 -3.80
CA PHE A 82 2.33 -2.02 -3.56
C PHE A 82 1.39 -2.39 -2.41
N GLY A 83 0.61 -3.46 -2.60
CA GLY A 83 -0.31 -3.97 -1.60
C GLY A 83 -1.64 -3.23 -1.50
N LEU A 84 -1.80 -2.03 -2.09
CA LEU A 84 -3.07 -1.28 -2.03
C LEU A 84 -4.12 -1.84 -2.99
N ILE A 85 -3.69 -2.32 -4.16
CA ILE A 85 -4.55 -2.87 -5.20
C ILE A 85 -3.87 -4.10 -5.80
N ILE A 86 -4.61 -5.20 -5.83
CA ILE A 86 -4.26 -6.44 -6.53
C ILE A 86 -5.21 -6.67 -7.71
N ALA A 87 -4.98 -7.74 -8.46
CA ALA A 87 -5.91 -8.14 -9.50
C ALA A 87 -7.30 -8.49 -8.93
N PRO A 88 -8.40 -8.13 -9.62
CA PRO A 88 -9.74 -8.51 -9.20
C PRO A 88 -10.02 -9.99 -9.48
N ASN A 89 -11.04 -10.52 -8.81
CA ASN A 89 -11.61 -11.86 -9.00
C ASN A 89 -10.64 -13.03 -8.79
N LEU A 90 -9.56 -12.82 -8.02
CA LEU A 90 -8.70 -13.91 -7.58
C LEU A 90 -9.49 -14.89 -6.68
N LYS A 91 -8.96 -16.10 -6.57
CA LYS A 91 -9.50 -17.20 -5.79
C LYS A 91 -8.44 -17.68 -4.78
N PRO A 92 -8.85 -18.41 -3.74
CA PRO A 92 -7.91 -19.13 -2.89
C PRO A 92 -6.93 -19.96 -3.74
N ASN A 93 -5.64 -19.88 -3.38
CA ASN A 93 -4.49 -20.41 -4.09
C ASN A 93 -3.98 -19.64 -5.32
N ASP A 94 -4.70 -18.62 -5.80
CA ASP A 94 -4.13 -17.71 -6.80
C ASP A 94 -3.01 -16.86 -6.19
N PHE A 95 -2.16 -16.31 -7.05
CA PHE A 95 -1.12 -15.37 -6.64
C PHE A 95 -1.52 -13.93 -6.98
N ALA A 96 -1.44 -13.06 -5.97
CA ALA A 96 -1.31 -11.63 -6.23
C ALA A 96 0.08 -11.37 -6.85
N TYR A 97 0.12 -10.46 -7.83
CA TYR A 97 1.32 -10.11 -8.56
C TYR A 97 2.06 -11.33 -9.16
N PRO A 98 1.44 -12.11 -10.08
CA PRO A 98 1.99 -13.38 -10.58
C PRO A 98 3.30 -13.27 -11.36
N TRP A 99 3.73 -12.07 -11.77
CA TRP A 99 5.04 -11.81 -12.38
C TRP A 99 6.06 -11.27 -11.37
N GLY A 100 5.67 -11.12 -10.10
CA GLY A 100 6.47 -10.61 -9.00
C GLY A 100 7.32 -11.67 -8.29
N PHE A 101 7.35 -12.91 -8.76
CA PHE A 101 8.14 -13.98 -8.14
C PHE A 101 9.63 -13.65 -8.12
N GLN A 102 10.15 -13.07 -9.21
CA GLN A 102 11.56 -12.71 -9.33
C GLN A 102 11.96 -11.55 -8.39
N SER A 103 11.01 -10.66 -8.09
CA SER A 103 11.20 -9.51 -7.20
C SER A 103 10.76 -9.77 -5.76
N GLY A 104 10.28 -10.98 -5.44
CA GLY A 104 9.76 -11.32 -4.11
C GLY A 104 8.49 -10.57 -3.70
N THR A 105 7.77 -10.00 -4.67
CA THR A 105 6.54 -9.21 -4.45
C THR A 105 5.28 -10.05 -4.63
N ALA A 106 5.38 -11.24 -5.25
CA ALA A 106 4.26 -12.16 -5.38
C ALA A 106 3.89 -12.78 -4.01
N PHE A 107 2.59 -12.89 -3.74
CA PHE A 107 2.09 -13.60 -2.56
C PHE A 107 0.81 -14.36 -2.88
N LYS A 108 0.55 -15.42 -2.10
CA LYS A 108 -0.56 -16.35 -2.33
C LYS A 108 -1.80 -15.91 -1.55
N ILE A 109 -2.97 -15.99 -2.18
CA ILE A 109 -4.26 -15.86 -1.51
C ILE A 109 -4.55 -17.17 -0.75
N MET A 110 -4.77 -17.09 0.54
CA MET A 110 -4.97 -18.25 1.42
C MET A 110 -6.40 -18.76 1.35
N ASP A 111 -7.36 -17.87 1.57
CA ASP A 111 -8.78 -18.19 1.68
C ASP A 111 -9.66 -17.01 1.23
N SER A 112 -10.98 -17.25 1.25
CA SER A 112 -12.01 -16.26 0.96
C SER A 112 -13.08 -16.35 2.05
N VAL A 113 -13.47 -15.21 2.62
CA VAL A 113 -14.48 -15.14 3.68
C VAL A 113 -15.44 -13.98 3.43
N ILE A 114 -16.66 -14.06 3.97
CA ILE A 114 -17.59 -12.92 3.95
C ILE A 114 -17.34 -12.04 5.19
N LYS A 115 -17.05 -10.75 4.99
CA LYS A 115 -16.94 -9.76 6.06
C LYS A 115 -17.99 -8.67 5.90
N LYS A 116 -18.47 -8.12 7.02
CA LYS A 116 -19.44 -7.02 7.07
C LYS A 116 -18.71 -5.71 7.39
N TYR A 117 -18.86 -4.73 6.51
CA TYR A 117 -18.35 -3.37 6.67
C TYR A 117 -19.50 -2.37 6.80
N ALA A 118 -19.19 -1.11 7.12
CA ALA A 118 -20.18 -0.03 7.17
C ALA A 118 -20.89 0.19 5.83
N PHE A 119 -20.21 -0.08 4.71
CA PHE A 119 -20.74 0.01 3.35
C PHE A 119 -21.29 -1.32 2.80
N GLY A 120 -21.52 -2.32 3.66
CA GLY A 120 -22.18 -3.58 3.31
C GLY A 120 -21.28 -4.81 3.46
N GLN A 121 -21.84 -5.96 3.08
CA GLN A 121 -21.10 -7.23 3.05
C GLN A 121 -20.23 -7.32 1.81
N ARG A 122 -19.02 -7.85 1.99
CA ARG A 122 -18.06 -8.14 0.92
C ARG A 122 -17.53 -9.55 1.05
N GLU A 123 -17.32 -10.20 -0.09
CA GLU A 123 -16.44 -11.35 -0.13
C GLU A 123 -15.00 -10.83 -0.18
N VAL A 124 -14.19 -11.26 0.78
CA VAL A 124 -12.83 -10.78 0.96
C VAL A 124 -11.82 -11.91 0.79
N LEU A 125 -10.72 -11.59 0.14
CA LEU A 125 -9.58 -12.47 -0.06
C LEU A 125 -8.56 -12.21 1.04
N HIS A 126 -8.15 -13.26 1.75
CA HIS A 126 -7.17 -13.16 2.83
C HIS A 126 -5.79 -13.63 2.36
N ALA A 127 -4.75 -12.89 2.72
CA ALA A 127 -3.37 -13.25 2.49
C ALA A 127 -2.51 -12.96 3.72
N MET A 128 -1.54 -13.84 3.98
CA MET A 128 -0.54 -13.66 5.04
C MET A 128 0.86 -13.81 4.45
N VAL A 129 1.77 -12.88 4.79
CA VAL A 129 3.17 -12.91 4.37
C VAL A 129 4.05 -12.66 5.58
N ASN A 130 4.94 -13.62 5.87
CA ASN A 130 5.88 -13.53 6.98
C ASN A 130 7.31 -13.47 6.45
N GLN A 131 8.12 -12.61 7.04
CA GLN A 131 9.52 -12.40 6.69
C GLN A 131 10.37 -12.42 7.97
N THR A 132 11.49 -13.12 7.94
CA THR A 132 12.46 -13.17 9.03
C THR A 132 13.78 -12.58 8.55
N GLY A 133 14.41 -11.75 9.40
CA GLY A 133 15.70 -11.14 9.11
C GLY A 133 15.73 -10.22 7.91
N TYR A 134 14.68 -9.39 7.78
CA TYR A 134 14.56 -8.40 6.72
C TYR A 134 14.89 -7.00 7.25
N ASP A 135 15.90 -6.37 6.64
CA ASP A 135 16.35 -5.00 6.98
C ASP A 135 16.67 -4.83 8.47
N ALA A 136 15.98 -3.94 9.19
CA ALA A 136 16.18 -3.66 10.61
C ALA A 136 15.36 -4.56 11.56
N TYR A 137 14.62 -5.53 11.02
CA TYR A 137 13.62 -6.29 11.75
C TYR A 137 13.97 -7.79 11.82
N ALA A 138 13.88 -8.33 13.03
CA ALA A 138 13.98 -9.77 13.27
C ALA A 138 12.81 -10.51 12.60
N TYR A 139 11.63 -9.90 12.63
CA TYR A 139 10.40 -10.46 12.09
C TYR A 139 9.46 -9.37 11.57
N ILE A 140 8.83 -9.63 10.42
CA ILE A 140 7.73 -8.85 9.86
C ILE A 140 6.61 -9.80 9.45
N SER A 141 5.38 -9.49 9.86
CA SER A 141 4.16 -10.21 9.46
C SER A 141 3.20 -9.25 8.82
N HIS A 142 2.69 -9.59 7.64
CA HIS A 142 1.61 -8.89 6.97
C HIS A 142 0.39 -9.78 6.93
N GLU A 143 -0.73 -9.28 7.41
CA GLU A 143 -2.05 -9.88 7.28
C GLU A 143 -2.93 -8.90 6.50
N MET A 144 -3.42 -9.33 5.35
CA MET A 144 -4.07 -8.47 4.36
C MET A 144 -5.40 -9.05 3.93
N TYR A 145 -6.40 -8.19 3.79
CA TYR A 145 -7.72 -8.53 3.27
C TYR A 145 -8.04 -7.64 2.09
N TYR A 146 -8.51 -8.23 0.99
CA TYR A 146 -8.83 -7.53 -0.26
C TYR A 146 -10.28 -7.78 -0.67
N ASP A 147 -10.95 -6.78 -1.23
CA ASP A 147 -12.25 -6.98 -1.86
C ASP A 147 -12.08 -7.90 -3.07
N ARG A 148 -12.80 -9.03 -3.12
CA ARG A 148 -12.64 -9.99 -4.20
C ARG A 148 -13.01 -9.40 -5.56
N LYS A 149 -14.04 -8.56 -5.63
CA LYS A 149 -14.56 -8.04 -6.90
C LYS A 149 -13.63 -7.00 -7.51
N THR A 150 -13.03 -6.13 -6.69
CA THR A 150 -12.24 -4.98 -7.17
C THR A 150 -10.73 -5.16 -7.01
N GLY A 151 -10.30 -6.04 -6.09
CA GLY A 151 -8.90 -6.20 -5.70
C GLY A 151 -8.37 -5.06 -4.81
N VAL A 152 -9.24 -4.17 -4.32
CA VAL A 152 -8.84 -3.08 -3.41
C VAL A 152 -8.61 -3.63 -2.01
N MET A 153 -7.53 -3.20 -1.36
CA MET A 153 -7.24 -3.52 0.03
C MET A 153 -8.38 -3.01 0.94
N LEU A 154 -8.87 -3.86 1.82
CA LEU A 154 -9.87 -3.51 2.83
C LEU A 154 -9.22 -3.34 4.21
N GLU A 155 -8.31 -4.24 4.54
CA GLU A 155 -7.58 -4.21 5.80
C GLU A 155 -6.14 -4.63 5.58
N TRP A 156 -5.21 -4.00 6.32
CA TRP A 156 -3.82 -4.41 6.35
C TRP A 156 -3.24 -4.20 7.75
N ARG A 157 -2.86 -5.31 8.37
CA ARG A 157 -2.17 -5.35 9.65
C ARG A 157 -0.73 -5.77 9.42
N THR A 158 0.21 -4.93 9.84
CA THR A 158 1.64 -5.22 9.78
C THR A 158 2.18 -5.28 11.20
N GLU A 159 2.80 -6.40 11.59
CA GLU A 159 3.57 -6.52 12.81
C GLU A 159 5.06 -6.51 12.50
N GLN A 160 5.83 -5.79 13.32
CA GLN A 160 7.28 -5.67 13.17
C GLN A 160 7.96 -5.83 14.52
N ILE A 161 8.96 -6.71 14.58
CA ILE A 161 9.81 -6.92 15.76
C ILE A 161 11.23 -6.45 15.40
N PRO A 162 11.71 -5.32 15.96
CA PRO A 162 13.03 -4.81 15.66
C PRO A 162 14.16 -5.73 16.16
N TYR A 163 15.28 -5.80 15.45
CA TYR A 163 16.47 -6.52 15.94
C TYR A 163 17.08 -5.87 17.18
N ALA A 164 17.07 -4.55 17.22
CA ALA A 164 17.67 -3.78 18.31
C ALA A 164 16.90 -3.93 19.64
N ASP A 165 15.64 -4.35 19.57
CA ASP A 165 14.78 -4.57 20.72
C ASP A 165 13.75 -5.67 20.41
N PRO A 166 14.14 -6.95 20.55
CA PRO A 166 13.25 -8.07 20.26
C PRO A 166 12.13 -8.22 21.30
N THR A 167 12.14 -7.42 22.36
CA THR A 167 11.10 -7.39 23.39
C THR A 167 9.98 -6.41 23.09
N SER A 168 10.14 -5.59 22.06
CA SER A 168 9.09 -4.70 21.57
C SER A 168 8.55 -5.10 20.20
N LYS A 169 7.31 -4.66 19.95
CA LYS A 169 6.56 -4.91 18.73
C LYS A 169 5.86 -3.63 18.29
N ILE A 170 6.03 -3.28 17.02
CA ILE A 170 5.28 -2.22 16.35
C ILE A 170 4.17 -2.89 15.54
N VAL A 171 2.94 -2.39 15.65
CA VAL A 171 1.80 -2.83 14.85
C VAL A 171 1.26 -1.64 14.10
N LEU A 172 1.13 -1.76 12.78
CA LEU A 172 0.48 -0.78 11.91
C LEU A 172 -0.82 -1.38 11.42
N VAL A 173 -1.91 -0.62 11.49
CA VAL A 173 -3.23 -1.10 11.07
C VAL A 173 -3.89 -0.10 10.13
N TRP A 174 -4.34 -0.62 9.00
CA TRP A 174 -5.19 0.06 8.03
C TRP A 174 -6.55 -0.63 8.02
N GLU A 175 -7.63 0.13 8.23
CA GLU A 175 -9.01 -0.36 8.23
C GLU A 175 -9.84 0.52 7.31
N ILE A 176 -10.47 -0.07 6.30
CA ILE A 176 -11.35 0.64 5.37
C ILE A 176 -12.58 1.20 6.12
N VAL A 177 -12.85 2.49 5.90
CA VAL A 177 -14.03 3.17 6.47
C VAL A 177 -14.97 3.71 5.39
N GLU A 178 -14.46 4.02 4.20
CA GLU A 178 -15.26 4.45 3.07
C GLU A 178 -14.75 3.79 1.80
N PHE A 179 -15.67 3.28 0.99
CA PHE A 179 -15.37 2.52 -0.22
C PHE A 179 -16.25 3.01 -1.37
N ASN A 180 -15.67 3.86 -2.22
CA ASN A 180 -16.33 4.41 -3.41
C ASN A 180 -15.63 3.89 -4.65
N VAL A 181 -15.96 2.65 -5.00
CA VAL A 181 -15.45 1.96 -6.18
C VAL A 181 -16.66 1.56 -7.02
N LYS A 182 -16.81 2.16 -8.20
CA LYS A 182 -17.97 1.90 -9.06
C LYS A 182 -17.95 0.48 -9.64
N GLY A 183 -16.79 -0.16 -9.59
CA GLY A 183 -16.53 -1.49 -10.12
C GLY A 183 -16.52 -1.45 -11.64
N THR A 184 -15.52 -2.08 -12.24
CA THR A 184 -15.59 -2.42 -13.66
C THR A 184 -16.57 -3.60 -13.80
N GLY A 185 -17.87 -3.32 -13.70
CA GLY A 185 -18.82 -4.16 -14.43
C GLY A 185 -18.35 -4.24 -15.89
N PRO A 186 -18.67 -5.32 -16.64
CA PRO A 186 -18.36 -5.35 -18.05
C PRO A 186 -19.06 -4.15 -18.70
N SER A 187 -18.32 -3.06 -18.87
CA SER A 187 -18.74 -1.96 -19.70
C SER A 187 -18.49 -2.47 -21.10
N ASP A 188 -19.55 -2.90 -21.77
CA ASP A 188 -19.56 -3.21 -23.20
C ASP A 188 -19.12 -2.00 -24.08
N GLY A 189 -18.76 -0.87 -23.47
CA GLY A 189 -18.08 0.24 -24.13
C GLY A 189 -16.57 0.01 -24.17
N VAL A 190 -16.09 -0.52 -25.30
CA VAL A 190 -14.71 -0.34 -25.75
C VAL A 190 -14.45 1.17 -25.82
N VAL A 191 -13.86 1.75 -24.77
CA VAL A 191 -13.33 3.12 -24.84
C VAL A 191 -12.08 3.03 -25.71
N GLN A 192 -12.22 3.38 -26.98
CA GLN A 192 -11.06 3.64 -27.84
C GLN A 192 -10.37 4.90 -27.33
N LEU A 193 -9.38 4.73 -26.47
CA LEU A 193 -8.45 5.79 -26.10
C LEU A 193 -7.67 6.21 -27.35
N ASN A 194 -7.83 7.47 -27.75
CA ASN A 194 -7.08 8.07 -28.85
C ASN A 194 -5.56 7.92 -28.58
N GLU A 195 -4.80 7.51 -29.59
CA GLU A 195 -3.35 7.25 -29.46
C GLU A 195 -2.55 8.46 -28.93
N GLN A 196 -3.09 9.68 -29.13
CA GLN A 196 -2.51 10.93 -28.63
C GLN A 196 -2.54 11.03 -27.08
N GLU A 197 -3.56 10.50 -26.40
CA GLU A 197 -3.66 10.53 -24.93
C GLU A 197 -2.72 9.51 -24.26
N LYS A 198 -2.44 8.39 -24.94
CA LYS A 198 -1.44 7.42 -24.48
C LYS A 198 -0.02 7.99 -24.45
N LEU A 199 0.34 8.83 -25.43
CA LEU A 199 1.66 9.46 -25.52
C LEU A 199 1.87 10.55 -24.46
N ASN A 200 0.84 11.34 -24.16
CA ASN A 200 0.95 12.41 -23.16
C ASN A 200 1.02 11.86 -21.72
N ASN A 201 0.31 10.78 -21.41
CA ASN A 201 0.34 10.19 -20.06
C ASN A 201 1.63 9.41 -19.75
N SER A 202 2.31 8.89 -20.78
CA SER A 202 3.59 8.18 -20.59
C SER A 202 4.77 9.14 -20.33
N ILE A 203 4.76 10.35 -20.88
CA ILE A 203 5.81 11.36 -20.66
C ILE A 203 5.76 11.96 -19.23
N LEU A 204 4.58 12.10 -18.63
CA LEU A 204 4.42 12.59 -17.25
C LEU A 204 4.86 11.56 -16.19
N MET A 205 4.73 10.27 -16.46
CA MET A 205 5.13 9.21 -15.52
C MET A 205 6.65 9.08 -15.39
N ILE A 206 7.42 9.31 -16.46
CA ILE A 206 8.89 9.20 -16.46
C ILE A 206 9.54 10.31 -15.62
N THR A 207 8.92 11.50 -15.56
CA THR A 207 9.47 12.64 -14.80
C THR A 207 9.20 12.55 -13.29
N ALA A 208 8.10 11.92 -12.85
CA ALA A 208 7.78 11.72 -11.44
C ALA A 208 8.65 10.64 -10.75
N VAL A 209 9.01 9.56 -11.46
CA VAL A 209 9.83 8.47 -10.88
C VAL A 209 11.29 8.90 -10.66
N LEU A 210 11.83 9.77 -11.52
CA LEU A 210 13.19 10.27 -11.39
C LEU A 210 13.37 11.22 -10.19
N SER A 211 12.36 12.00 -9.83
CA SER A 211 12.45 12.95 -8.70
C SER A 211 12.41 12.26 -7.32
N ILE A 212 11.64 11.18 -7.16
CA ILE A 212 11.53 10.45 -5.88
C ILE A 212 12.77 9.59 -5.60
N SER A 213 13.38 9.03 -6.64
CA SER A 213 14.64 8.29 -6.57
C SER A 213 15.76 9.16 -6.00
N ILE A 214 15.84 10.41 -6.48
CA ILE A 214 16.85 11.39 -6.05
C ILE A 214 16.64 11.79 -4.58
N ILE A 215 15.40 12.01 -4.14
CA ILE A 215 15.10 12.39 -2.75
C ILE A 215 15.44 11.25 -1.77
N THR A 216 15.12 10.00 -2.13
CA THR A 216 15.39 8.84 -1.27
C THR A 216 16.89 8.59 -1.11
N VAL A 217 17.66 8.71 -2.19
CA VAL A 217 19.13 8.62 -2.17
C VAL A 217 19.75 9.76 -1.36
N LEU A 218 19.24 10.99 -1.49
CA LEU A 218 19.70 12.14 -0.69
C LEU A 218 19.42 11.95 0.81
N LEU A 219 18.25 11.44 1.19
CA LEU A 219 17.93 11.17 2.60
C LEU A 219 18.82 10.07 3.20
N ILE A 220 19.09 9.00 2.45
CA ILE A 220 20.02 7.95 2.87
C ILE A 220 21.45 8.49 3.00
N TYR A 221 21.91 9.31 2.06
CA TYR A 221 23.24 9.93 2.09
C TYR A 221 23.41 10.87 3.30
N VAL A 222 22.44 11.74 3.55
CA VAL A 222 22.47 12.67 4.70
C VAL A 222 22.47 11.91 6.03
N ARG A 223 21.69 10.84 6.14
CA ARG A 223 21.65 9.99 7.34
C ARG A 223 23.00 9.31 7.59
N ARG A 224 23.63 8.74 6.56
CA ARG A 224 24.97 8.12 6.67
C ARG A 224 26.04 9.12 7.10
N LYS A 225 26.03 10.33 6.53
CA LYS A 225 27.01 11.38 6.87
C LYS A 225 26.89 11.87 8.31
N ARG A 226 25.67 12.01 8.85
CA ARG A 226 25.47 12.37 10.27
C ARG A 226 26.00 11.30 11.23
N VAL A 227 25.77 10.03 10.93
CA VAL A 227 26.26 8.91 11.76
C VAL A 227 27.79 8.87 11.79
N SER A 228 28.47 9.18 10.67
CA SER A 228 29.94 9.23 10.65
C SER A 228 30.54 10.38 11.45
N LEU A 229 29.83 11.49 11.59
CA LEU A 229 30.30 12.66 12.35
C LEU A 229 30.13 12.48 13.86
N LEU A 230 29.14 11.71 14.29
CA LEU A 230 28.92 11.39 15.72
C LEU A 230 29.87 10.31 16.27
N ARG A 231 30.68 9.68 15.41
CA ARG A 231 31.65 8.63 15.78
C ARG A 231 33.11 9.14 15.84
N ARG A 232 33.32 10.44 15.71
CA ARG A 232 34.62 11.11 15.93
C ARG A 232 34.53 11.97 17.17
#